data_AF-A0A7M7GBP0-F1
#
_entry.id   AF-A0A7M7GBP0-F1
#
_cell.length_a   1.000
_cell.length_b   1.000
_cell.length_c   1.000
_cell.angle_alpha   90.00
_cell.angle_beta   90.00
_cell.angle_gamma   90.00
#
_symmetry.space_group_name_H-M   'P 1'
#
loop_
_entity.id
_entity.type
_entity.pdbx_description
1 polymer ?
#
loop_
_entity_poly.entity_id
_entity_poly.type
_entity_poly.pdbx_seq_one_letter_code
_entity_poly.pdbx_strand_id
1 'polypeptide(L)'
;MSEGQEQVVQETQPNNLLIFGAAISKSFQDIAHCVSEEEFLKIFTLLESKSSVVKKLHKVMEDDLFKSMDEDLQALVTEECMVDGMKKVANLIEDTTVPPSATLWRPPGDVKLHLRSLDAEKMLKQCENLESYICKIEKENEAIKNQVKKRRKSIQSVSNHMKQLLNMPFKLSELENTVKFNQECVEKLYDNS
;
A
#
# COMPACT_ATOMS: atom_id res chain seq x y z
N MET A 1 7.99 29.36 31.82
CA MET A 1 8.20 27.97 32.24
C MET A 1 6.84 27.44 32.66
N SER A 2 6.13 26.79 31.74
CA SER A 2 4.88 26.09 32.04
C SER A 2 5.22 24.61 32.03
N GLU A 3 5.15 24.00 33.21
CA GLU A 3 5.22 22.56 33.39
C GLU A 3 4.01 21.94 32.69
N GLY A 4 4.27 21.21 31.61
CA GLY A 4 3.28 20.38 30.96
C GLY A 4 2.95 19.22 31.90
N GLN A 5 1.72 19.20 32.40
CA GLN A 5 1.18 18.03 33.08
C GLN A 5 1.03 16.92 32.03
N GLU A 6 1.89 15.91 32.13
CA GLU A 6 1.64 14.59 31.54
C GLU A 6 0.35 14.04 32.14
N GLN A 7 -0.74 14.16 31.38
CA GLN A 7 -1.92 13.34 31.60
C GLN A 7 -1.51 11.90 31.32
N VAL A 8 -1.24 11.16 32.40
CA VAL A 8 -1.25 9.69 32.38
C VAL A 8 -2.67 9.29 31.98
N VAL A 9 -2.87 9.04 30.69
CA VAL A 9 -4.11 8.45 30.18
C VAL A 9 -4.22 7.08 30.84
N GLN A 10 -5.11 7.00 31.82
CA GLN A 10 -5.49 5.76 32.46
C GLN A 10 -6.10 4.90 31.35
N GLU A 11 -5.35 3.93 30.84
CA GLU A 11 -5.82 3.06 29.78
C GLU A 11 -6.98 2.21 30.33
N THR A 12 -8.20 2.60 30.00
CA THR A 12 -9.40 1.86 30.32
C THR A 12 -9.29 0.47 29.69
N GLN A 13 -9.40 -0.59 30.49
CA GLN A 13 -9.40 -1.96 29.96
C GLN A 13 -10.50 -2.10 28.89
N PRO A 14 -10.21 -2.77 27.76
CA PRO A 14 -11.21 -2.94 26.70
C PRO A 14 -12.39 -3.75 27.24
N ASN A 15 -13.62 -3.30 26.93
CA ASN A 15 -14.86 -3.92 27.42
C ASN A 15 -14.93 -5.44 27.13
N ASN A 16 -14.39 -5.86 25.99
CA ASN A 16 -14.32 -7.28 25.61
C ASN A 16 -13.48 -8.14 26.57
N LEU A 17 -12.39 -7.59 27.13
CA LEU A 17 -11.56 -8.30 28.10
C LEU A 17 -12.28 -8.45 29.44
N LEU A 18 -13.04 -7.44 29.87
CA LEU A 18 -13.87 -7.51 31.07
C LEU A 18 -14.96 -8.58 30.93
N ILE A 19 -15.63 -8.63 29.78
CA ILE A 19 -16.65 -9.64 29.49
C ILE A 19 -16.04 -11.05 29.46
N PHE A 20 -14.88 -11.21 28.82
CA PHE A 20 -14.14 -12.47 28.80
C PHE A 20 -13.76 -12.92 30.22
N GLY A 21 -13.12 -12.03 31.01
CA GLY A 21 -12.74 -12.33 32.39
C GLY A 21 -13.95 -12.73 33.23
N ALA A 22 -15.05 -11.97 33.15
CA ALA A 22 -16.28 -12.30 33.88
C ALA A 22 -16.85 -13.68 33.50
N ALA A 23 -16.86 -14.03 32.21
CA ALA A 23 -17.37 -15.32 31.74
C ALA A 23 -16.50 -16.50 32.20
N ILE A 24 -15.17 -16.35 32.17
CA ILE A 24 -14.24 -17.39 32.61
C ILE A 24 -14.25 -17.52 34.14
N SER A 25 -14.18 -16.42 34.90
CA SER A 25 -14.25 -16.46 36.37
C SER A 25 -15.59 -17.05 36.83
N LYS A 26 -16.70 -16.82 36.12
CA LYS A 26 -17.96 -17.51 36.42
C LYS A 26 -17.87 -19.01 36.21
N SER A 27 -17.23 -19.45 35.13
CA SER A 27 -17.00 -20.87 34.86
C SER A 27 -16.10 -21.51 35.93
N PHE A 28 -15.09 -20.79 36.42
CA PHE A 28 -14.24 -21.21 37.54
C PHE A 28 -15.00 -21.38 38.85
N GLN A 29 -15.93 -20.46 39.17
CA GLN A 29 -16.82 -20.62 40.31
C GLN A 29 -17.68 -21.87 40.17
N ASP A 30 -18.28 -22.09 39.00
CA ASP A 30 -19.13 -23.25 38.76
C ASP A 30 -18.34 -24.57 38.87
N ILE A 31 -17.06 -24.58 38.45
CA ILE A 31 -16.14 -25.70 38.65
C ILE A 31 -15.80 -25.89 40.13
N ALA A 32 -15.44 -24.82 40.84
CA ALA A 32 -15.10 -24.91 42.27
C ALA A 32 -16.27 -25.45 43.10
N HIS A 33 -17.50 -25.04 42.78
CA HIS A 33 -18.73 -25.46 43.45
C HIS A 33 -19.39 -26.70 42.84
N CYS A 34 -18.72 -27.40 41.91
CA CYS A 34 -19.35 -28.52 41.21
C CYS A 34 -19.69 -29.71 42.11
N VAL A 35 -19.02 -29.83 43.26
CA VAL A 35 -19.28 -30.84 44.29
C VAL A 35 -19.94 -30.17 45.48
N SER A 36 -21.17 -30.58 45.79
CA SER A 36 -21.88 -30.08 46.97
C SER A 36 -21.19 -30.52 48.26
N GLU A 37 -21.38 -29.74 49.34
CA GLU A 37 -20.85 -30.07 50.66
C GLU A 37 -21.35 -31.46 51.12
N GLU A 38 -22.61 -31.80 50.82
CA GLU A 38 -23.22 -33.10 51.15
C GLU A 38 -22.57 -34.26 50.39
N GLU A 39 -22.24 -34.08 49.11
CA GLU A 39 -21.52 -35.09 48.33
C GLU A 39 -20.08 -35.23 48.81
N PHE A 40 -19.43 -34.12 49.13
CA PHE A 40 -18.08 -34.12 49.67
C PHE A 40 -18.00 -34.87 51.01
N LEU A 41 -18.96 -34.64 51.92
CA LEU A 41 -19.06 -35.35 53.19
C LEU A 41 -19.23 -36.87 53.02
N LYS A 42 -20.05 -37.30 52.05
CA LYS A 42 -20.27 -38.73 51.75
C LYS A 42 -19.02 -39.45 51.27
N ILE A 43 -18.06 -38.74 50.68
CA ILE A 43 -16.77 -39.33 50.26
C ILE A 43 -15.88 -39.61 51.48
N PHE A 44 -15.93 -38.76 52.50
CA PHE A 44 -15.13 -38.89 53.73
C PHE A 44 -15.84 -39.65 54.85
N THR A 45 -16.31 -40.86 54.56
CA THR A 45 -17.04 -41.72 55.53
C THR A 45 -16.27 -41.97 56.83
N LEU A 46 -14.94 -42.06 56.76
CA LEU A 46 -14.05 -42.23 57.93
C LEU A 46 -14.05 -41.02 58.88
N LEU A 47 -14.52 -39.86 58.41
CA LEU A 47 -14.56 -38.59 59.15
C LEU A 47 -15.99 -38.14 59.45
N GLU A 48 -17.00 -39.02 59.35
CA GLU A 48 -18.40 -38.70 59.67
C GLU A 48 -18.56 -38.09 61.08
N SER A 49 -17.83 -38.62 62.06
CA SER A 49 -17.80 -38.10 63.44
C SER A 49 -17.20 -36.69 63.57
N LYS A 50 -16.54 -36.19 62.51
CA LYS A 50 -15.88 -34.88 62.43
C LYS A 50 -16.42 -34.04 61.28
N SER A 51 -17.74 -34.07 61.04
CA SER A 51 -18.41 -33.30 59.99
C SER A 51 -17.96 -31.82 59.94
N SER A 52 -17.79 -31.15 61.09
CA SER A 52 -17.34 -29.75 61.13
C SER A 52 -15.96 -29.50 60.52
N VAL A 53 -15.05 -30.49 60.60
CA VAL A 53 -13.71 -30.43 59.99
C VAL A 53 -13.82 -30.64 58.48
N VAL A 54 -14.64 -31.59 58.04
CA VAL A 54 -14.84 -31.88 56.62
C VAL A 54 -15.52 -30.70 55.89
N LYS A 55 -16.49 -30.03 56.53
CA LYS A 55 -17.09 -28.79 56.00
C LYS A 55 -16.06 -27.67 55.82
N LYS A 56 -15.16 -27.50 56.78
CA LYS A 56 -14.05 -26.53 56.65
C LYS A 56 -13.10 -26.91 55.52
N LEU A 57 -12.81 -28.21 55.35
CA LEU A 57 -11.96 -28.70 54.28
C LEU A 57 -12.59 -28.47 52.91
N HIS A 58 -13.89 -28.74 52.75
CA HIS A 58 -14.65 -28.46 51.51
C HIS A 58 -14.56 -26.99 51.14
N LYS A 59 -14.85 -26.08 52.08
CA LYS A 59 -14.74 -24.65 51.84
C LYS A 59 -13.32 -24.20 51.45
N VAL A 60 -12.30 -24.71 52.15
CA VAL A 60 -10.89 -24.40 51.81
C VAL A 60 -10.56 -24.90 50.41
N MET A 61 -11.04 -26.08 50.03
CA MET A 61 -10.84 -26.61 48.68
C MET A 61 -11.50 -25.74 47.61
N GLU A 62 -12.75 -25.30 47.83
CA GLU A 62 -13.46 -24.41 46.88
C GLU A 62 -12.71 -23.08 46.71
N ASP A 63 -12.36 -22.43 47.82
CA ASP A 63 -11.69 -21.13 47.83
C ASP A 63 -10.30 -21.22 47.17
N ASP A 64 -9.52 -22.25 47.49
CA ASP A 64 -8.16 -22.45 46.98
C ASP A 64 -8.17 -22.82 45.48
N LEU A 65 -9.11 -23.69 45.07
CA LEU A 65 -9.26 -24.08 43.67
C LEU A 65 -9.68 -22.90 42.80
N PHE A 66 -10.69 -22.13 43.22
CA PHE A 66 -11.10 -20.91 42.51
C PHE A 66 -9.96 -19.92 42.40
N LYS A 67 -9.28 -19.64 43.53
CA LYS A 67 -8.19 -18.68 43.59
C LYS A 67 -7.03 -19.09 42.67
N SER A 68 -6.63 -20.36 42.69
CA SER A 68 -5.56 -20.87 41.82
C SER A 68 -5.92 -20.70 40.34
N MET A 69 -7.15 -21.02 39.93
CA MET A 69 -7.58 -20.85 38.53
C MET A 69 -7.64 -19.37 38.12
N ASP A 70 -8.10 -18.49 39.02
CA ASP A 70 -8.15 -17.04 38.74
C ASP A 70 -6.75 -16.43 38.64
N GLU A 71 -5.80 -16.86 39.48
CA GLU A 71 -4.39 -16.47 39.39
C GLU A 71 -3.76 -16.90 38.05
N ASP A 72 -4.03 -18.14 37.59
CA ASP A 72 -3.60 -18.62 36.28
C ASP A 72 -4.20 -17.80 35.13
N LEU A 73 -5.47 -17.40 35.23
CA LEU A 73 -6.10 -16.53 34.24
C LEU A 73 -5.45 -15.14 34.21
N GLN A 74 -5.14 -14.54 35.36
CA GLN A 74 -4.44 -13.25 35.40
C GLN A 74 -3.02 -13.35 34.82
N ALA A 75 -2.33 -14.46 35.06
CA ALA A 75 -1.04 -14.73 34.45
C ALA A 75 -1.17 -14.80 32.92
N LEU A 76 -2.15 -15.56 32.39
CA LEU A 76 -2.39 -15.68 30.96
C LEU A 76 -2.77 -14.33 30.31
N VAL A 77 -3.59 -13.52 30.98
CA VAL A 77 -3.94 -12.14 30.55
C VAL A 77 -2.70 -11.27 30.41
N THR A 78 -1.75 -11.42 31.32
CA THR A 78 -0.54 -10.60 31.38
C THR A 78 0.55 -11.09 30.43
N GLU A 79 0.82 -12.40 30.42
CA GLU A 79 1.90 -13.02 29.67
C GLU A 79 1.62 -13.12 28.17
N GLU A 80 0.38 -13.37 27.76
CA GLU A 80 0.01 -13.52 26.34
C GLU A 80 -0.37 -12.19 25.66
N CYS A 81 -0.09 -11.05 26.30
CA CYS A 81 -0.44 -9.72 25.80
C CYS A 81 -1.93 -9.59 25.40
N MET A 82 -2.84 -10.28 26.10
CA MET A 82 -4.26 -10.29 25.73
C MET A 82 -4.88 -8.90 25.81
N VAL A 83 -4.42 -8.05 26.73
CA VAL A 83 -4.84 -6.64 26.82
C VAL A 83 -4.58 -5.92 25.50
N ASP A 84 -3.38 -6.05 24.94
CA ASP A 84 -3.00 -5.40 23.68
C ASP A 84 -3.72 -6.02 22.48
N GLY A 85 -3.86 -7.35 22.47
CA GLY A 85 -4.62 -8.06 21.45
C GLY A 85 -6.07 -7.59 21.38
N MET A 86 -6.74 -7.52 22.53
CA MET A 86 -8.14 -7.07 22.63
C MET A 86 -8.30 -5.58 22.31
N LYS A 87 -7.35 -4.72 22.71
CA LYS A 87 -7.33 -3.30 22.30
C LYS A 87 -7.18 -3.17 20.79
N LYS A 88 -6.25 -3.90 20.17
CA LYS A 88 -6.07 -3.89 18.71
C LYS A 88 -7.33 -4.33 17.98
N VAL A 89 -8.00 -5.38 18.47
CA VAL A 89 -9.27 -5.84 17.90
C VAL A 89 -10.35 -4.78 18.04
N ALA A 90 -10.49 -4.12 19.19
CA ALA A 90 -11.45 -3.04 19.39
C ALA A 90 -11.22 -1.88 18.42
N ASN A 91 -9.97 -1.41 18.31
CA ASN A 91 -9.61 -0.34 17.37
C ASN A 91 -9.92 -0.74 15.92
N LEU A 92 -9.61 -1.97 15.51
CA LEU A 92 -9.94 -2.45 14.16
C LEU A 92 -11.45 -2.49 13.88
N ILE A 93 -12.26 -2.81 14.89
CA ILE A 93 -13.72 -2.79 14.77
C ILE A 93 -14.22 -1.35 14.61
N GLU A 94 -13.67 -0.40 15.37
CA GLU A 94 -14.02 1.03 15.28
C GLU A 94 -13.56 1.66 13.95
N ASP A 95 -12.36 1.31 13.47
CA ASP A 95 -11.79 1.79 12.21
C ASP A 95 -12.48 1.19 10.98
N THR A 96 -13.23 0.11 11.14
CA THR A 96 -13.92 -0.56 10.02
C THR A 96 -15.10 0.28 9.54
N THR A 97 -14.98 0.85 8.35
CA THR A 97 -16.05 1.59 7.66
C THR A 97 -17.02 0.68 6.92
N VAL A 98 -16.73 -0.63 6.86
CA VAL A 98 -17.52 -1.60 6.12
C VAL A 98 -18.73 -2.03 6.95
N PRO A 99 -19.96 -1.99 6.39
CA PRO A 99 -21.15 -2.39 7.13
C PRO A 99 -21.10 -3.88 7.51
N PRO A 100 -21.70 -4.28 8.66
CA PRO A 100 -21.66 -5.66 9.15
C PRO A 100 -22.23 -6.71 8.18
N SER A 101 -23.09 -6.30 7.25
CA SER A 101 -23.73 -7.16 6.27
C SER A 101 -22.88 -7.43 5.02
N ALA A 102 -21.78 -6.70 4.83
CA ALA A 102 -20.94 -6.88 3.65
C ALA A 102 -20.08 -8.15 3.79
N THR A 103 -19.98 -8.89 2.69
CA THR A 103 -19.03 -10.01 2.61
C THR A 103 -17.62 -9.44 2.53
N LEU A 104 -16.87 -9.58 3.62
CA LEU A 104 -15.47 -9.19 3.68
C LEU A 104 -14.59 -10.24 3.02
N TRP A 105 -13.50 -9.76 2.41
CA TRP A 105 -12.46 -10.66 1.90
C TRP A 105 -11.90 -11.52 3.04
N ARG A 106 -11.65 -12.80 2.73
CA ARG A 106 -11.00 -13.78 3.61
C ARG A 106 -9.86 -14.44 2.82
N PRO A 107 -8.73 -14.79 3.45
CA PRO A 107 -7.62 -15.44 2.76
C PRO A 107 -8.10 -16.71 2.02
N PRO A 108 -7.86 -16.82 0.70
CA PRO A 108 -8.43 -17.89 -0.13
C PRO A 108 -7.75 -19.26 0.03
N GLY A 109 -6.92 -19.46 1.06
CA GLY A 109 -6.11 -20.67 1.26
C GLY A 109 -4.95 -20.84 0.26
N ASP A 110 -4.98 -20.15 -0.88
CA ASP A 110 -3.86 -20.07 -1.83
C ASP A 110 -2.99 -18.83 -1.53
N VAL A 111 -1.74 -19.09 -1.15
CA VAL A 111 -0.73 -18.06 -0.86
C VAL A 111 -0.47 -17.16 -2.06
N LYS A 112 -0.50 -17.69 -3.30
CA LYS A 112 -0.25 -16.88 -4.50
C LYS A 112 -1.35 -15.84 -4.70
N LEU A 113 -2.60 -16.21 -4.44
CA LEU A 113 -3.73 -15.28 -4.50
C LEU A 113 -3.68 -14.25 -3.38
N HIS A 114 -3.23 -14.64 -2.18
CA HIS A 114 -3.05 -13.71 -1.07
C HIS A 114 -1.95 -12.66 -1.32
N LEU A 115 -0.81 -13.07 -1.87
CA LEU A 115 0.29 -12.14 -2.15
C LEU A 115 -0.05 -11.15 -3.28
N ARG A 116 -0.86 -11.58 -4.26
CA ARG A 116 -1.32 -10.69 -5.35
C ARG A 116 -2.07 -9.46 -4.84
N SER A 117 -2.86 -9.56 -3.77
CA SER A 117 -3.58 -8.40 -3.24
C SER A 117 -2.65 -7.40 -2.55
N LEU A 118 -1.58 -7.88 -1.90
CA LEU A 118 -0.60 -7.02 -1.23
C LEU A 118 0.24 -6.24 -2.24
N ASP A 119 0.68 -6.91 -3.30
CA ASP A 119 1.51 -6.29 -4.34
C ASP A 119 0.69 -5.43 -5.33
N ALA A 120 -0.64 -5.58 -5.35
CA ALA A 120 -1.51 -4.91 -6.32
C ALA A 120 -1.36 -3.37 -6.29
N GLU A 121 -1.35 -2.76 -5.11
CA GLU A 121 -1.20 -1.30 -4.98
C GLU A 121 0.17 -0.83 -5.49
N LYS A 122 1.23 -1.57 -5.12
CA LYS A 122 2.60 -1.27 -5.57
C LYS A 122 2.72 -1.41 -7.08
N MET A 123 2.14 -2.46 -7.65
CA MET A 123 2.11 -2.69 -9.10
C MET A 123 1.35 -1.57 -9.81
N LEU A 124 0.19 -1.17 -9.30
CA LEU A 124 -0.63 -0.10 -9.88
C LEU A 124 0.14 1.22 -9.93
N LYS A 125 0.79 1.59 -8.82
CA LYS A 125 1.63 2.79 -8.76
C LYS A 125 2.82 2.74 -9.75
N GLN A 126 3.42 1.58 -9.96
CA GLN A 126 4.49 1.44 -10.95
C GLN A 126 3.95 1.54 -12.39
N CYS A 127 2.77 0.96 -12.67
CA CYS A 127 2.11 1.10 -13.96
C CYS A 127 1.81 2.58 -14.28
N GLU A 128 1.25 3.34 -13.34
CA GLU A 128 0.97 4.77 -13.50
C GLU A 128 2.24 5.58 -13.81
N ASN A 129 3.34 5.29 -13.13
CA ASN A 129 4.64 5.94 -13.38
C ASN A 129 5.17 5.64 -14.79
N LEU A 130 5.07 4.38 -15.24
CA LEU A 130 5.50 3.97 -16.57
C LEU A 130 4.64 4.59 -17.66
N GLU A 131 3.31 4.63 -17.48
CA GLU A 131 2.39 5.28 -18.42
C GLU A 131 2.73 6.77 -18.58
N SER A 132 2.97 7.48 -17.47
CA SER A 132 3.37 8.88 -17.49
C SER A 132 4.69 9.09 -18.25
N TYR A 133 5.65 8.19 -18.04
CA TYR A 133 6.94 8.23 -18.72
C TYR A 133 6.81 7.97 -20.23
N ILE A 134 6.03 6.97 -20.64
CA ILE A 134 5.75 6.66 -22.04
C ILE A 134 5.06 7.86 -22.71
N CYS A 135 4.02 8.42 -22.08
CA CYS A 135 3.32 9.59 -22.59
C CYS A 135 4.27 10.77 -22.84
N LYS A 136 5.27 10.96 -21.97
CA LYS A 136 6.28 12.02 -22.13
C LYS A 136 7.16 11.75 -23.35
N ILE A 137 7.69 10.54 -23.48
CA ILE A 137 8.54 10.15 -24.62
C ILE A 137 7.79 10.26 -25.95
N GLU A 138 6.53 9.82 -25.99
CA GLU A 138 5.71 9.89 -27.21
C GLU A 138 5.49 11.33 -27.66
N LYS A 139 5.22 12.25 -26.72
CA LYS A 139 5.11 13.68 -27.02
C LYS A 139 6.42 14.26 -27.55
N GLU A 140 7.55 13.93 -26.93
CA GLU A 140 8.88 14.37 -27.38
C GLU A 140 9.21 13.84 -28.78
N ASN A 141 8.92 12.56 -29.04
CA ASN A 141 9.14 11.94 -30.34
C ASN A 141 8.27 12.57 -31.43
N GLU A 142 7.00 12.87 -31.15
CA GLU A 142 6.12 13.52 -32.12
C GLU A 142 6.57 14.96 -32.41
N ALA A 143 7.07 15.68 -31.40
CA ALA A 143 7.67 17.00 -31.59
C ALA A 143 8.92 16.93 -32.50
N ILE A 144 9.82 15.99 -32.24
CA ILE A 144 11.03 15.77 -33.05
C ILE A 144 10.66 15.39 -34.49
N LYS A 145 9.72 14.46 -34.67
CA LYS A 145 9.25 14.02 -35.99
C LYS A 145 8.70 15.19 -36.81
N ASN A 146 7.92 16.07 -36.18
CA ASN A 146 7.41 17.27 -36.83
C ASN A 146 8.53 18.25 -37.20
N GLN A 147 9.53 18.43 -36.33
CA GLN A 147 10.70 19.25 -36.62
C GLN A 147 11.52 18.70 -37.80
N VAL A 148 11.77 17.39 -37.83
CA VAL A 148 12.48 16.71 -38.93
C VAL A 148 11.70 16.84 -40.23
N LYS A 149 10.38 16.64 -40.22
CA LYS A 149 9.53 16.81 -41.40
C LYS A 149 9.61 18.23 -41.95
N LYS A 150 9.60 19.25 -41.09
CA LYS A 150 9.77 20.66 -41.48
C LYS A 150 11.14 20.92 -42.12
N ARG A 151 12.22 20.43 -41.50
CA ARG A 151 13.58 20.58 -42.03
C ARG A 151 13.76 19.87 -43.39
N ARG A 152 13.27 18.64 -43.53
CA ARG A 152 13.29 17.90 -44.80
C ARG A 152 12.57 18.66 -45.93
N LYS A 153 11.40 19.24 -45.66
CA LYS A 153 10.69 20.09 -46.63
C LYS A 153 11.49 21.32 -47.05
N SER A 154 12.17 21.98 -46.11
CA SER A 154 13.03 23.13 -46.41
C SER A 154 14.22 22.73 -47.29
N ILE A 155 14.90 21.64 -46.96
CA ILE A 155 16.01 21.10 -47.77
C ILE A 155 15.53 20.75 -49.17
N GLN A 156 14.38 20.10 -49.30
CA GLN A 156 13.81 19.75 -50.60
C GLN A 156 13.52 21.01 -51.44
N SER A 157 12.98 22.06 -50.83
CA SER A 157 12.73 23.33 -51.49
C SER A 157 14.01 23.97 -52.00
N VAL A 158 15.05 24.05 -51.16
CA VAL A 158 16.37 24.59 -51.54
C VAL A 158 16.99 23.75 -52.66
N SER A 159 16.96 22.42 -52.55
CA SER A 159 17.45 21.51 -53.59
C SER A 159 16.72 21.70 -54.91
N ASN A 160 15.40 21.88 -54.89
CA ASN A 160 14.61 22.12 -56.10
C ASN A 160 14.98 23.47 -56.73
N HIS A 161 15.15 24.52 -55.91
CA HIS A 161 15.57 25.83 -56.38
C HIS A 161 16.97 25.82 -57.01
N MET A 162 17.92 25.11 -56.39
CA MET A 162 19.27 24.95 -56.93
C MET A 162 19.26 24.20 -58.27
N LYS A 163 18.44 23.16 -58.42
CA LYS A 163 18.24 22.47 -59.70
C LYS A 163 17.65 23.39 -60.77
N GLN A 164 16.68 24.23 -60.41
CA GLN A 164 16.13 25.24 -61.32
C GLN A 164 17.20 26.23 -61.77
N LEU A 165 18.00 26.77 -60.84
CA LEU A 165 19.10 27.68 -61.16
C LEU A 165 20.14 27.04 -62.10
N LEU A 166 20.52 25.78 -61.85
CA LEU A 166 21.47 25.05 -62.70
C LEU A 166 20.90 24.73 -64.09
N ASN A 167 19.59 24.53 -64.21
CA ASN A 167 18.91 24.23 -65.47
C ASN A 167 18.48 25.48 -66.25
N MET A 168 18.82 26.70 -65.81
CA MET A 168 18.54 27.94 -66.57
C MET A 168 19.53 28.07 -67.74
N PRO A 169 19.11 27.82 -69.01
CA PRO A 169 20.03 27.77 -70.15
C PRO A 169 20.45 29.16 -70.65
N PHE A 170 19.87 30.22 -70.09
CA PHE A 170 19.66 31.50 -70.78
C PHE A 170 20.56 32.65 -70.30
N LYS A 171 21.70 32.39 -69.65
CA LYS A 171 22.60 33.50 -69.27
C LYS A 171 24.07 33.30 -69.58
N LEU A 172 24.55 32.06 -69.68
CA LEU A 172 25.96 31.83 -70.02
C LEU A 172 26.22 31.96 -71.53
N SER A 173 25.39 31.33 -72.36
CA SER A 173 25.54 31.39 -73.82
C SER A 173 25.20 32.78 -74.39
N GLU A 174 24.17 33.46 -73.89
CA GLU A 174 23.86 34.84 -74.28
C GLU A 174 24.96 35.82 -73.86
N LEU A 175 25.54 35.65 -72.67
CA LEU A 175 26.65 36.48 -72.23
C LEU A 175 27.91 36.19 -73.06
N GLU A 176 28.22 34.93 -73.36
CA GLU A 176 29.32 34.57 -74.28
C GLU A 176 29.12 35.17 -75.67
N ASN A 177 27.91 35.10 -76.23
CA ASN A 177 27.60 35.69 -77.52
C ASN A 177 27.72 37.23 -77.49
N THR A 178 27.30 37.86 -76.40
CA THR A 178 27.41 39.32 -76.23
C THR A 178 28.88 39.74 -76.08
N VAL A 179 29.69 38.99 -75.34
CA VAL A 179 31.13 39.22 -75.22
C VAL A 179 31.80 39.07 -76.58
N LYS A 180 31.46 38.04 -77.34
CA LYS A 180 32.02 37.79 -78.67
C LYS A 180 31.67 38.90 -79.67
N PHE A 181 30.40 39.34 -79.67
CA PHE A 181 29.96 40.48 -80.48
C PHE A 181 30.68 41.78 -80.12
N ASN A 182 30.82 42.07 -78.82
CA ASN A 182 31.55 43.26 -78.37
C ASN A 182 33.03 43.21 -78.76
N GLN A 183 33.64 42.03 -78.72
CA GLN A 183 35.03 41.82 -79.13
C GLN A 183 35.23 42.11 -80.63
N GLU A 184 34.33 41.62 -81.49
CA GLU A 184 34.32 41.95 -82.93
C GLU A 184 34.12 43.45 -83.18
N CYS A 185 33.28 44.12 -82.39
CA CYS A 185 33.09 45.58 -82.49
C CYS A 185 34.36 46.35 -82.12
N VAL A 186 35.08 45.93 -81.07
CA VAL A 186 36.35 46.57 -80.68
C VAL A 186 37.42 46.35 -81.74
N GLU A 187 37.56 45.14 -82.28
CA GLU A 187 38.53 44.85 -83.35
C GLU A 187 38.29 45.73 -84.59
N LYS A 188 37.03 45.89 -85.02
CA LYS A 188 36.68 46.78 -86.15
C LYS A 188 36.95 48.26 -85.89
N LEU A 189 36.96 48.70 -84.63
CA LEU A 189 37.31 50.09 -84.28
C LEU A 189 38.83 50.31 -84.31
N TYR A 190 39.62 49.28 -83.99
CA TYR A 190 41.07 49.33 -84.09
C TYR A 190 41.58 49.16 -85.52
N ASP A 191 40.89 48.39 -86.39
CA ASP A 191 41.27 48.22 -87.80
C ASP A 191 40.93 49.43 -88.70
N ASN A 192 40.14 50.38 -88.21
CA ASN A 192 39.74 51.61 -88.92
C ASN A 192 40.39 52.89 -88.35
N SER A 193 41.41 52.77 -87.48
CA SER A 193 42.24 53.87 -86.96
C SER A 193 43.69 53.74 -87.43
#